data_AF-A0A1B6K8B4-F1
#
_entry.id   AF-A0A1B6K8B4-F1
#
_cell.length_a   1.000
_cell.length_b   1.000
_cell.length_c   1.000
_cell.angle_alpha   90.00
_cell.angle_beta   90.00
_cell.angle_gamma   90.00
#
_symmetry.space_group_name_H-M   'P 1'
#
loop_
_entity.id
_entity.type
_entity.pdbx_description
1 polymer ?
#
loop_
_entity_poly.entity_id
_entity_poly.type
_entity_poly.pdbx_seq_one_letter_code
_entity_poly.pdbx_strand_id
1 'polypeptide(L)'
;FRGFLAAMATNLTECLQNVYSKMLISGESFKYTPAELQFYTSMASVVVQIPASVLLVDLADVADSTTTTQLALYILNGVFFHFQSITAYVLMDYISPVTHSVANTTKRAFLIWLSVLMFGNDVTVLSGLGTCVVIVGVLLYNKAQQIDLQMYSKLIKKEHSGLPSTMKTRSI
;
A
#
# COMPACT_ATOMS: atom_id res chain seq x y z
N PHE A 1 -24.26 2.63 -4.09
CA PHE A 1 -23.55 3.79 -4.68
C PHE A 1 -22.60 4.46 -3.69
N ARG A 2 -23.05 4.88 -2.49
CA ARG A 2 -22.20 5.55 -1.49
C ARG A 2 -20.89 4.81 -1.13
N GLY A 3 -20.95 3.50 -0.90
CA GLY A 3 -19.75 2.70 -0.59
C GLY A 3 -18.74 2.60 -1.74
N PHE A 4 -19.22 2.54 -2.99
CA PHE A 4 -18.34 2.54 -4.17
C PHE A 4 -17.60 3.87 -4.33
N LEU A 5 -18.32 4.99 -4.16
CA LEU A 5 -17.71 6.32 -4.21
C LEU A 5 -16.70 6.52 -3.08
N ALA A 6 -17.01 6.06 -1.86
CA ALA A 6 -16.08 6.08 -0.73
C ALA A 6 -14.81 5.27 -1.03
N ALA A 7 -14.94 4.06 -1.59
CA ALA A 7 -13.80 3.23 -1.97
C ALA A 7 -12.91 3.89 -3.04
N MET A 8 -13.52 4.52 -4.06
CA MET A 8 -12.76 5.27 -5.06
C MET A 8 -12.03 6.47 -4.45
N ALA A 9 -12.69 7.22 -3.57
CA ALA A 9 -12.09 8.35 -2.87
C ALA A 9 -10.91 7.91 -1.99
N THR A 10 -11.02 6.78 -1.28
CA THR A 10 -9.92 6.20 -0.50
C THR A 10 -8.72 5.89 -1.39
N ASN A 11 -8.92 5.23 -2.53
CA ASN A 11 -7.83 4.89 -3.45
C ASN A 11 -7.15 6.15 -4.02
N LEU A 12 -7.92 7.20 -4.31
CA LEU A 12 -7.39 8.48 -4.78
C LEU A 12 -6.54 9.18 -3.70
N THR A 13 -7.07 9.29 -2.48
CA THR A 13 -6.37 9.92 -1.35
C THR A 13 -5.07 9.18 -1.02
N GLU A 14 -5.07 7.85 -1.03
CA GLU A 14 -3.86 7.06 -0.81
C GLU A 14 -2.83 7.27 -1.91
N CYS A 15 -3.25 7.38 -3.17
CA CYS A 15 -2.34 7.68 -4.27
C CYS A 15 -1.67 9.04 -4.08
N LEU A 16 -2.46 10.08 -3.73
CA LEU A 16 -1.95 11.41 -3.45
C LEU A 16 -0.98 11.40 -2.26
N GLN A 17 -1.34 10.76 -1.16
CA GLN A 17 -0.49 10.65 0.02
C GLN A 17 0.86 10.00 -0.31
N ASN A 18 0.87 8.95 -1.13
CA ASN A 18 2.10 8.29 -1.56
C ASN A 18 3.01 9.22 -2.37
N VAL A 19 2.45 10.01 -3.28
CA VAL A 19 3.21 10.98 -4.11
C VAL A 19 3.75 12.13 -3.25
N TYR A 20 2.91 12.72 -2.40
CA TYR A 20 3.33 13.80 -1.49
C TYR A 20 4.38 13.31 -0.49
N SER A 21 4.26 12.09 0.03
CA SER A 21 5.22 11.54 0.99
C SER A 21 6.62 11.42 0.37
N LYS A 22 6.70 10.96 -0.88
CA LYS A 22 7.95 10.90 -1.63
C LYS A 22 8.53 12.29 -1.91
N MET A 23 7.68 13.26 -2.25
CA MET A 23 8.12 14.64 -2.47
C MET A 23 8.75 15.26 -1.21
N LEU A 24 8.22 14.92 -0.03
CA LEU A 24 8.73 15.37 1.26
C LEU A 24 9.96 14.60 1.77
N ILE A 25 10.16 13.36 1.33
CA ILE A 25 11.34 12.54 1.67
C ILE A 25 12.52 12.83 0.72
N SER A 26 12.26 13.04 -0.57
CA SER A 26 13.27 13.16 -1.63
C SER A 26 13.51 14.60 -2.13
N GLY A 27 12.88 15.61 -1.53
CA GLY A 27 13.04 17.02 -1.92
C GLY A 27 14.38 17.61 -1.46
N GLU A 28 14.97 18.53 -2.24
CA GLU A 28 16.30 19.10 -1.98
C GLU A 28 16.38 20.05 -0.77
N SER A 29 15.24 20.41 -0.15
CA SER A 29 15.16 21.39 0.93
C SER A 29 14.83 20.79 2.31
N PHE A 30 14.18 19.61 2.38
CA PHE A 30 13.71 19.02 3.64
C PHE A 30 13.80 17.50 3.53
N LYS A 31 14.64 16.88 4.36
CA LYS A 31 14.86 15.44 4.38
C LYS A 31 14.14 14.84 5.59
N TYR A 32 12.81 14.77 5.54
CA TYR A 32 12.05 14.09 6.59
C TYR A 32 12.30 12.60 6.53
N THR A 33 12.56 11.99 7.68
CA THR A 33 12.65 10.54 7.77
C THR A 33 11.25 9.94 7.54
N PRO A 34 11.10 8.81 6.83
CA PRO A 34 9.79 8.17 6.63
C PRO A 34 8.99 7.98 7.94
N ALA A 35 9.69 7.70 9.05
CA ALA A 35 9.10 7.59 10.38
C ALA A 35 8.53 8.91 10.92
N GLU A 36 9.18 10.05 10.68
CA GLU A 36 8.69 11.37 11.09
C GLU A 36 7.42 11.73 10.32
N LEU A 37 7.41 11.45 9.02
CA LEU A 37 6.25 11.72 8.17
C LEU A 37 5.04 10.87 8.57
N GLN A 38 5.26 9.61 8.93
CA GLN A 38 4.23 8.74 9.49
C GLN A 38 3.72 9.25 10.84
N PHE A 39 4.63 9.73 11.70
CA PHE A 39 4.27 10.26 13.00
C PHE A 39 3.38 11.52 12.88
N TYR A 40 3.76 12.47 12.02
CA TYR A 40 2.96 13.68 11.78
C TYR A 40 1.58 13.38 11.20
N THR A 41 1.51 12.51 10.19
CA THR A 41 0.23 12.11 9.59
C THR A 41 -0.65 11.35 10.59
N SER A 42 -0.06 10.51 11.44
CA SER A 42 -0.78 9.81 12.51
C SER A 42 -1.32 10.78 13.57
N MET A 43 -0.51 11.75 14.00
CA MET A 43 -0.96 12.80 14.93
C MET A 43 -2.11 13.62 14.35
N ALA A 44 -1.98 14.08 13.10
CA ALA A 44 -3.04 14.83 12.43
C ALA A 44 -4.33 14.01 12.31
N SER A 45 -4.20 12.71 11.99
CA SER A 45 -5.32 11.78 11.96
C SER A 45 -6.03 11.69 13.31
N VAL A 46 -5.30 11.55 14.42
CA VAL A 46 -5.87 11.51 15.77
C VAL A 46 -6.66 12.78 16.09
N VAL A 47 -6.12 13.96 15.76
CA VAL A 47 -6.79 15.25 15.99
C VAL A 47 -8.11 15.36 15.22
N VAL A 48 -8.19 14.82 14.01
CA VAL A 48 -9.42 14.82 13.19
C VAL A 48 -10.38 13.70 13.62
N GLN A 49 -9.86 12.53 14.01
CA GLN A 49 -10.64 11.34 14.30
C GLN A 49 -11.38 11.44 15.65
N ILE A 50 -10.76 12.03 16.69
CA ILE A 50 -11.38 12.18 18.02
C ILE A 50 -12.71 12.98 17.98
N PRO A 51 -12.77 14.18 17.37
CA PRO A 51 -14.04 14.91 17.29
C PRO A 51 -15.04 14.22 16.37
N ALA A 52 -14.58 13.58 15.29
CA ALA A 52 -15.46 12.82 14.41
C ALA A 52 -16.09 11.61 15.12
N SER A 53 -15.33 10.89 15.96
CA SER A 53 -15.87 9.75 16.71
C SER A 53 -16.87 10.17 17.77
N VAL A 54 -16.63 11.27 18.48
CA VAL A 54 -17.56 11.79 19.50
C VAL A 54 -18.87 12.31 18.90
N LEU A 55 -18.82 12.89 17.69
CA LEU A 55 -20.02 13.44 17.05
C LEU A 55 -20.83 12.41 16.25
N LEU A 56 -20.19 11.39 15.69
CA LEU A 56 -20.84 10.43 14.78
C LEU A 56 -21.15 9.07 15.42
N VAL A 57 -20.54 8.74 16.57
CA VAL A 57 -20.70 7.44 17.23
C VAL A 57 -21.18 7.66 18.65
N ASP A 58 -22.20 6.90 19.05
CA ASP A 58 -22.65 6.87 20.45
C ASP A 58 -21.68 6.01 21.27
N LEU A 59 -20.87 6.65 22.11
CA LEU A 59 -19.86 5.95 22.91
C LEU A 59 -20.47 5.06 23.99
N ALA A 60 -21.68 5.37 24.45
CA ALA A 60 -22.35 4.58 25.48
C ALA A 60 -22.77 3.21 24.94
N ASP A 61 -23.37 3.18 23.76
CA ASP A 61 -23.77 1.93 23.08
C ASP A 61 -22.56 1.07 22.71
N VAL A 62 -21.44 1.69 22.33
CA VAL A 62 -20.20 0.97 21.98
C VAL A 62 -19.54 0.37 23.22
N ALA A 63 -19.55 1.08 24.36
CA ALA A 63 -18.98 0.58 25.61
C ALA A 63 -19.74 -0.64 26.14
N ASP A 64 -21.07 -0.63 26.05
CA ASP A 64 -21.91 -1.74 26.52
C ASP A 64 -21.87 -2.96 25.59
N SER A 65 -21.66 -2.76 24.28
CA SER A 65 -21.63 -3.85 23.29
C SER A 65 -20.24 -4.48 23.09
N THR A 66 -19.17 -3.86 23.61
CA THR A 66 -17.80 -4.34 23.39
C THR A 66 -17.38 -5.37 24.44
N THR A 67 -17.20 -6.61 23.99
CA THR A 67 -16.65 -7.69 24.83
C THR A 67 -15.13 -7.55 24.98
N THR A 68 -14.56 -8.00 26.10
CA THR A 68 -13.09 -8.02 26.34
C THR A 68 -12.30 -8.70 25.22
N THR A 69 -12.84 -9.75 24.61
CA THR A 69 -12.24 -10.41 23.44
C THR A 69 -12.17 -9.48 22.22
N GLN A 70 -13.22 -8.70 21.95
CA GLN A 70 -13.23 -7.75 20.84
C GLN A 70 -12.25 -6.60 21.09
N LEU A 71 -12.16 -6.12 22.33
CA LEU A 71 -11.17 -5.12 22.73
C LEU A 71 -9.74 -5.62 22.48
N ALA A 72 -9.44 -6.87 22.86
CA ALA A 72 -8.14 -7.48 22.59
C ALA A 72 -7.85 -7.60 21.09
N LEU A 73 -8.85 -7.97 20.28
CA LEU A 73 -8.72 -8.03 18.82
C LEU A 73 -8.50 -6.64 18.19
N TYR A 74 -9.14 -5.59 18.70
CA TYR A 74 -8.92 -4.21 18.23
C TYR A 74 -7.51 -3.71 18.55
N ILE A 75 -7.02 -3.96 19.76
CA ILE A 75 -5.63 -3.65 20.13
C ILE A 75 -4.66 -4.39 19.22
N LEU A 76 -4.88 -5.69 19.03
CA LEU A 76 -4.04 -6.51 18.16
C LEU A 76 -4.06 -6.00 16.71
N ASN A 77 -5.24 -5.62 16.19
CA ASN A 77 -5.38 -5.03 14.87
C ASN A 77 -4.60 -3.72 14.75
N GLY A 78 -4.69 -2.83 15.74
CA GLY A 78 -3.94 -1.57 15.77
C GLY A 78 -2.43 -1.77 15.76
N VAL A 79 -1.93 -2.75 16.53
CA VAL A 79 -0.50 -3.12 16.53
C VAL A 79 -0.07 -3.59 15.14
N PHE A 80 -0.79 -4.54 14.53
CA PHE A 80 -0.46 -5.01 13.18
C PHE A 80 -0.56 -3.91 12.12
N PHE A 81 -1.53 -3.01 12.23
CA PHE A 81 -1.66 -1.87 11.33
C PHE A 81 -0.45 -0.93 11.44
N HIS A 82 0.06 -0.71 12.66
CA HIS A 82 1.25 0.09 12.88
C HIS A 82 2.49 -0.56 12.26
N PHE A 83 2.70 -1.87 12.46
CA PHE A 83 3.78 -2.62 11.81
C PHE A 83 3.71 -2.58 10.29
N GLN A 84 2.51 -2.75 9.73
CA GLN A 84 2.27 -2.60 8.29
C GLN A 84 2.68 -1.21 7.81
N SER A 85 2.26 -0.18 8.52
CA SER A 85 2.50 1.22 8.12
C SER A 85 4.00 1.54 8.17
N ILE A 86 4.71 1.14 9.22
CA ILE A 86 6.18 1.28 9.30
C ILE A 86 6.85 0.59 8.10
N THR A 87 6.45 -0.65 7.80
CA THR A 87 7.00 -1.41 6.67
C THR A 87 6.77 -0.68 5.34
N ALA A 88 5.59 -0.10 5.15
CA ALA A 88 5.24 0.67 3.96
C ALA A 88 6.10 1.94 3.81
N TYR A 89 6.31 2.68 4.91
CA TYR A 89 7.15 3.87 4.93
C TYR A 89 8.63 3.56 4.69
N VAL A 90 9.16 2.48 5.25
CA VAL A 90 10.51 1.99 4.94
C VAL A 90 10.60 1.63 3.45
N LEU A 91 9.60 0.92 2.91
CA LEU A 91 9.60 0.53 1.50
C LEU A 91 9.56 1.75 0.56
N MET A 92 8.81 2.81 0.90
CA MET A 92 8.77 4.06 0.13
C MET A 92 10.13 4.76 -0.03
N ASP A 93 11.05 4.54 0.90
CA ASP A 93 12.43 5.03 0.80
C ASP A 93 13.17 4.36 -0.37
N TYR A 94 12.89 3.07 -0.60
CA TYR A 94 13.56 2.25 -1.62
C TYR A 94 12.82 2.17 -2.96
N ILE A 95 11.50 2.40 -3.01
CA ILE A 95 10.69 2.25 -4.25
C ILE A 95 9.97 3.53 -4.66
N SER A 96 9.64 3.67 -5.95
CA SER A 96 8.89 4.84 -6.44
C SER A 96 7.45 4.89 -5.87
N PRO A 97 6.80 6.07 -5.81
CA PRO A 97 5.41 6.21 -5.36
C PRO A 97 4.45 5.37 -6.19
N VAL A 98 4.74 5.26 -7.49
CA VAL A 98 3.96 4.48 -8.44
C VAL A 98 4.04 3.00 -8.10
N THR A 99 5.25 2.49 -7.83
CA THR A 99 5.45 1.09 -7.40
C THR A 99 4.75 0.81 -6.07
N HIS A 100 4.81 1.75 -5.12
CA HIS A 100 4.13 1.62 -3.82
C HIS A 100 2.60 1.56 -3.98
N SER A 101 2.04 2.43 -4.83
CA SER A 101 0.60 2.44 -5.13
C SER A 101 0.12 1.13 -5.77
N VAL A 102 0.90 0.59 -6.71
CA VAL A 102 0.61 -0.71 -7.35
C VAL A 102 0.71 -1.86 -6.33
N ALA A 103 1.74 -1.90 -5.50
CA ALA A 103 1.90 -2.92 -4.46
C ALA A 103 0.73 -2.90 -3.45
N ASN A 104 0.30 -1.71 -3.04
CA ASN A 104 -0.87 -1.52 -2.17
C ASN A 104 -2.16 -2.05 -2.81
N THR A 105 -2.34 -1.82 -4.11
CA THR A 105 -3.49 -2.35 -4.87
C THR A 105 -3.47 -3.88 -4.93
N THR A 106 -2.31 -4.48 -5.22
CA THR A 106 -2.13 -5.94 -5.24
C THR A 106 -2.38 -6.56 -3.87
N LYS A 107 -1.88 -5.93 -2.78
CA LYS A 107 -2.14 -6.38 -1.41
C LYS A 107 -3.65 -6.40 -1.11
N ARG A 108 -4.39 -5.35 -1.49
CA ARG A 108 -5.85 -5.29 -1.30
C ARG A 108 -6.57 -6.37 -2.09
N ALA A 109 -6.20 -6.59 -3.36
CA ALA A 109 -6.76 -7.66 -4.16
C ALA A 109 -6.53 -9.02 -3.50
N PHE A 110 -5.30 -9.31 -3.04
CA PHE A 110 -4.99 -10.56 -2.34
C PHE A 110 -5.83 -10.78 -1.07
N LEU A 111 -6.05 -9.73 -0.26
CA LEU A 111 -6.88 -9.83 0.95
C LEU A 111 -8.35 -10.11 0.64
N ILE A 112 -8.91 -9.52 -0.42
CA ILE A 112 -10.28 -9.80 -0.88
C ILE A 112 -10.41 -11.28 -1.21
N TRP A 113 -9.43 -11.83 -1.92
CA TRP A 113 -9.40 -13.25 -2.27
C TRP A 113 -9.27 -14.18 -1.08
N LEU A 114 -8.34 -13.87 -0.17
CA LEU A 114 -8.16 -14.64 1.04
C LEU A 114 -9.44 -14.63 1.89
N SER A 115 -10.14 -13.49 1.95
CA SER A 115 -11.44 -13.36 2.62
C SER A 115 -12.49 -14.29 1.99
N VAL A 116 -12.62 -14.30 0.66
CA VAL A 116 -13.56 -15.19 -0.04
C VAL A 116 -13.24 -16.67 0.26
N LEU A 117 -11.96 -17.05 0.23
CA LEU A 117 -11.52 -18.42 0.51
C LEU A 117 -11.73 -18.83 1.97
N MET A 118 -11.46 -17.94 2.91
CA MET A 118 -11.51 -18.22 4.36
C MET A 118 -12.94 -18.21 4.92
N PHE A 119 -13.80 -17.31 4.43
CA PHE A 119 -15.20 -17.23 4.86
C PHE A 119 -16.14 -18.15 4.08
N GLY A 120 -15.64 -18.83 3.04
CA GLY A 120 -16.39 -19.87 2.32
C GLY A 120 -17.72 -19.38 1.76
N ASN A 121 -17.80 -18.11 1.36
CA ASN A 121 -19.05 -17.51 0.88
C ASN A 121 -19.44 -18.15 -0.46
N ASP A 122 -20.74 -18.42 -0.66
CA ASP A 122 -21.21 -19.04 -1.90
C ASP A 122 -20.74 -18.25 -3.12
N VAL A 123 -19.88 -18.88 -3.92
CA VAL A 123 -19.22 -18.27 -5.06
C VAL A 123 -20.26 -18.12 -6.17
N THR A 124 -20.98 -17.00 -6.16
CA THR A 124 -21.86 -16.62 -7.26
C THR A 124 -21.06 -16.49 -8.57
N VAL A 125 -21.72 -16.60 -9.72
CA VAL A 125 -21.08 -16.49 -11.05
C VAL A 125 -20.22 -15.22 -11.18
N LEU A 126 -20.63 -14.14 -10.50
CA LEU A 126 -19.89 -12.88 -10.44
C LEU A 126 -18.56 -13.00 -9.67
N SER A 127 -18.53 -13.77 -8.58
CA SER A 127 -17.30 -14.10 -7.85
C SER A 127 -16.36 -14.99 -8.67
N GLY A 128 -16.90 -15.90 -9.48
CA GLY A 128 -16.12 -16.69 -10.44
C GLY A 128 -15.52 -15.84 -11.57
N LEU A 129 -16.26 -14.86 -12.07
CA LEU A 129 -15.75 -13.88 -13.03
C LEU A 129 -14.67 -12.98 -12.42
N GLY A 130 -14.90 -12.46 -11.20
CA GLY A 130 -13.90 -11.69 -10.45
C GLY A 130 -12.62 -12.49 -10.21
N THR A 131 -12.78 -13.79 -9.96
CA THR A 131 -11.69 -14.75 -9.82
C THR A 131 -10.82 -14.82 -11.08
N CYS A 132 -11.44 -15.01 -12.25
CA CYS A 132 -10.74 -15.03 -13.53
C CYS A 132 -10.04 -13.70 -13.83
N VAL A 133 -10.70 -12.57 -13.57
CA VAL A 133 -10.13 -11.23 -13.83
C VAL A 133 -8.87 -11.00 -13.00
N VAL A 134 -8.83 -11.41 -11.73
CA VAL A 134 -7.62 -11.23 -10.91
C VAL A 134 -6.51 -12.19 -11.32
N ILE A 135 -6.81 -13.44 -11.68
CA ILE A 135 -5.79 -14.36 -12.22
C ILE A 135 -5.15 -13.76 -13.47
N VAL A 136 -5.97 -13.24 -14.39
CA VAL A 136 -5.48 -12.55 -15.59
C VAL A 136 -4.67 -11.30 -15.23
N GLY A 137 -5.13 -10.50 -14.26
CA GLY A 137 -4.42 -9.32 -13.77
C GLY A 137 -3.03 -9.63 -13.20
N VAL A 138 -2.91 -10.68 -12.38
CA VAL A 138 -1.62 -11.13 -11.82
C VAL A 138 -0.68 -11.64 -12.90
N LEU A 139 -1.20 -12.36 -13.90
CA LEU A 139 -0.41 -12.83 -15.04
C LEU A 139 0.10 -11.67 -15.89
N LEU A 140 -0.76 -10.69 -16.20
CA LEU A 140 -0.38 -9.49 -16.95
C LEU A 140 0.66 -8.65 -16.20
N TYR A 141 0.49 -8.47 -14.89
CA TYR A 141 1.45 -7.74 -14.06
C TYR A 141 2.83 -8.41 -14.07
N ASN A 142 2.88 -9.74 -13.87
CA ASN A 142 4.14 -10.50 -13.95
C ASN A 142 4.81 -10.36 -15.32
N LYS A 143 4.04 -10.40 -16.42
CA LYS A 143 4.56 -10.22 -17.77
C LYS A 143 5.13 -8.81 -17.97
N ALA A 144 4.40 -7.78 -17.55
CA ALA A 144 4.86 -6.39 -17.66
C ALA A 144 6.15 -6.16 -16.88
N GLN A 145 6.23 -6.65 -15.64
CA GLN A 145 7.44 -6.53 -14.81
C GLN A 145 8.64 -7.26 -15.43
N GLN A 146 8.44 -8.44 -16.03
CA GLN A 146 9.49 -9.17 -16.73
C GLN A 146 10.02 -8.39 -17.94
N ILE A 147 9.14 -7.72 -18.69
CA ILE A 147 9.53 -6.91 -19.86
C ILE A 147 10.37 -5.71 -19.42
N ASP A 148 9.95 -4.99 -18.37
CA ASP A 148 10.69 -3.83 -17.86
C ASP A 148 12.10 -4.22 -17.37
N LEU A 149 12.22 -5.35 -16.65
CA LEU A 149 13.51 -5.88 -16.21
C LEU A 149 14.41 -6.31 -17.39
N GLN A 150 13.82 -6.92 -18.42
CA GLN A 150 14.56 -7.28 -19.64
C GLN A 150 15.01 -6.05 -20.42
N MET A 151 14.21 -5.00 -20.45
CA MET A 151 14.59 -3.76 -21.12
C MET A 151 15.70 -3.03 -20.36
N TYR A 152 15.60 -2.95 -19.04
CA TYR A 152 16.65 -2.38 -18.19
C TYR A 152 17.98 -3.12 -18.31
N SER A 153 17.97 -4.46 -18.28
CA SER A 153 19.19 -5.28 -18.46
C SER A 153 19.81 -5.12 -19.86
N LYS A 154 18.99 -4.96 -20.91
CA LYS A 154 19.49 -4.64 -22.27
C LYS A 154 20.14 -3.25 -22.34
N LEU A 155 19.57 -2.25 -21.66
CA LEU A 155 20.13 -0.90 -21.61
C LEU A 155 21.48 -0.89 -20.88
N ILE A 156 21.58 -1.52 -19.71
CA ILE A 156 22.86 -1.65 -18.98
C ILE A 156 23.89 -2.41 -19.82
N LYS A 157 23.49 -3.51 -20.47
CA LYS A 157 24.42 -4.29 -21.32
C LYS A 157 24.92 -3.47 -22.52
N LYS A 158 24.07 -2.62 -23.10
CA LYS A 158 24.44 -1.70 -24.18
C LYS A 158 25.39 -0.60 -23.71
N GLU A 159 25.13 -0.02 -22.53
CA GLU A 159 25.99 0.98 -21.91
C GLU A 159 27.38 0.40 -21.59
N HIS A 160 27.43 -0.78 -20.96
CA HIS A 160 28.68 -1.47 -20.64
C HIS A 160 29.46 -1.93 -21.88
N SER A 161 28.78 -2.17 -23.00
CA SER A 161 29.39 -2.50 -24.30
C SER A 161 29.90 -1.26 -25.05
N GLY A 162 29.43 -0.06 -24.71
CA GLY A 162 29.86 1.21 -25.31
C GLY A 162 30.97 1.93 -24.52
N LEU A 163 31.30 1.46 -23.32
CA LEU A 163 32.34 2.03 -22.46
C LEU A 163 33.75 1.63 -22.95
N PRO A 164 34.68 2.59 -23.15
CA PRO A 164 36.04 2.29 -23.55
C PRO A 164 36.76 1.41 -22.52
N SER A 165 37.65 0.56 -23.01
CA SER A 165 38.32 -0.54 -22.29
C SER A 165 39.11 -0.15 -21.03
N THR A 166 39.32 1.14 -20.78
CA THR A 166 40.05 1.69 -19.62
C THR A 166 39.23 1.71 -18.32
N MET A 167 37.89 1.59 -18.39
CA MET A 167 37.02 1.66 -17.21
C MET A 167 36.57 0.28 -16.68
N LYS A 168 36.86 -0.80 -17.43
CA LYS A 168 36.43 -2.18 -17.12
C LYS A 168 37.17 -2.80 -15.92
N THR A 169 38.27 -2.20 -15.46
CA THR A 169 39.15 -2.75 -14.41
C THR A 169 38.88 -2.19 -13.01
N ARG A 170 38.00 -1.19 -12.86
CA ARG A 170 37.85 -0.45 -11.57
C ARG A 170 36.67 -0.88 -10.70
N SER A 171 35.96 -1.96 -11.02
CA SER A 171 34.77 -2.42 -10.27
C SER A 171 34.82 -3.91 -9.90
N ILE A 172 35.93 -4.35 -9.30
CA ILE A 172 35.93 -5.53 -8.44
C ILE A 172 35.93 -5.03 -6.99
#